data_AF-A0A1X6XQ71-F1
#
_entry.id   AF-A0A1X6XQ71-F1
#
_cell.length_a   1.000
_cell.length_b   1.000
_cell.length_c   1.000
_cell.angle_alpha   90.00
_cell.angle_beta   90.00
_cell.angle_gamma   90.00
#
_symmetry.space_group_name_H-M   'P 1'
#
loop_
_entity.id
_entity.type
_entity.pdbx_description
1 polymer ?
#
loop_
_entity_poly.entity_id
_entity_poly.type
_entity_poly.pdbx_seq_one_letter_code
_entity_poly.pdbx_strand_id
1 'polypeptide(L)'
;MRGTSAGGGEDPDPRDVREPWSRPDVATLTPDRMMAYIRARCPWAAAHTHRTLAPYLLEESAELMAAILEDERVGSAGGSATADAVEAELADVLYQVVFHAALLDERREAEPGDTWSSLQQRLVDKYVRRHPHVFESSSPVPIADVQRRYQDVKAAERAEGSAAREPSAEVHAEAADEALRILSDIRETMASRNRQD
;
A
#
# COMPACT_ATOMS: atom_id res chain seq x y z
N MET A 1 -7.51 45.94 1.82
CA MET A 1 -6.25 45.46 2.43
C MET A 1 -5.90 44.16 1.74
N ARG A 2 -4.73 44.14 1.07
CA ARG A 2 -4.25 43.01 0.25
C ARG A 2 -3.73 41.91 1.16
N GLY A 3 -3.94 40.67 0.71
CA GLY A 3 -3.61 39.45 1.43
C GLY A 3 -2.14 39.34 1.82
N THR A 4 -1.93 38.75 2.99
CA THR A 4 -0.67 38.17 3.39
C THR A 4 -0.55 36.80 2.73
N SER A 5 0.35 36.69 1.76
CA SER A 5 0.84 35.40 1.28
C SER A 5 1.47 34.65 2.46
N ALA A 6 0.89 33.51 2.83
CA ALA A 6 1.65 32.48 3.52
C ALA A 6 2.78 32.09 2.56
N GLY A 7 4.02 32.34 2.96
CA GLY A 7 5.18 31.91 2.19
C GLY A 7 5.12 30.41 2.06
N GLY A 8 4.84 29.92 0.85
CA GLY A 8 5.09 28.53 0.47
C GLY A 8 6.60 28.34 0.40
N GLY A 9 7.23 28.18 1.57
CA GLY A 9 8.52 27.54 1.64
C GLY A 9 8.29 26.07 1.31
N GLU A 10 8.99 25.57 0.31
CA GLU A 10 9.04 24.14 0.04
C GLU A 10 9.46 23.42 1.33
N ASP A 11 8.70 22.40 1.75
CA ASP A 11 9.06 21.60 2.91
C ASP A 11 10.47 21.05 2.69
N PRO A 12 11.37 21.14 3.69
CA PRO A 12 12.74 20.69 3.55
C PRO A 12 12.78 19.21 3.12
N ASP A 13 13.81 18.83 2.36
CA ASP A 13 13.99 17.44 1.95
C ASP A 13 13.98 16.54 3.19
N PRO A 14 13.03 15.60 3.32
CA PRO A 14 12.95 14.70 4.46
C PRO A 14 14.19 13.83 4.63
N ARG A 15 15.04 13.69 3.60
CA ARG A 15 16.29 12.93 3.64
C ARG A 15 17.50 13.76 4.07
N ASP A 16 17.37 15.08 4.23
CA ASP A 16 18.45 15.90 4.75
C ASP A 16 18.64 15.65 6.26
N VAL A 17 19.73 14.96 6.61
CA VAL A 17 20.07 14.56 7.99
C VAL A 17 21.13 15.43 8.64
N ARG A 18 21.51 16.57 8.02
CA ARG A 18 22.53 17.47 8.56
C ARG A 18 22.07 18.12 9.88
N GLU A 19 22.99 18.23 10.85
CA GLU A 19 22.72 18.88 12.14
C GLU A 19 23.03 20.39 12.12
N PRO A 20 22.31 21.21 12.91
CA PRO A 20 21.11 20.86 13.69
C PRO A 20 19.87 20.79 12.78
N TRP A 21 19.05 19.76 12.94
CA TRP A 21 17.82 19.61 12.16
C TRP A 21 16.59 20.07 12.96
N SER A 22 15.60 20.61 12.26
CA SER A 22 14.33 21.03 12.85
C SER A 22 13.31 19.89 12.80
N ARG A 23 12.53 19.71 13.86
CA ARG A 23 11.40 18.77 13.85
C ARG A 23 10.39 19.23 12.78
N PRO A 24 9.97 18.37 11.85
CA PRO A 24 8.94 18.73 10.88
C PRO A 24 7.60 18.91 11.59
N ASP A 25 6.73 19.74 11.00
CA ASP A 25 5.33 19.80 11.42
C ASP A 25 4.61 18.56 10.89
N VAL A 26 4.34 17.60 11.78
CA VAL A 26 3.69 16.34 11.39
C VAL A 26 2.29 16.53 10.84
N ALA A 27 1.63 17.67 11.12
CA ALA A 27 0.30 17.96 10.60
C ALA A 27 0.30 18.31 9.11
N THR A 28 1.46 18.65 8.53
CA THR A 28 1.59 19.01 7.11
C THR A 28 2.15 17.88 6.26
N LEU A 29 2.69 16.83 6.87
CA LEU A 29 3.32 15.73 6.15
C LEU A 29 2.28 14.77 5.56
N THR A 30 2.51 14.38 4.32
CA THR A 30 1.83 13.23 3.70
C THR A 30 2.49 11.92 4.15
N PRO A 31 1.81 10.76 4.07
CA PRO A 31 2.37 9.48 4.51
C PRO A 31 3.71 9.12 3.87
N ASP A 32 3.87 9.42 2.58
CA ASP A 32 5.12 9.23 1.84
C ASP A 32 6.27 10.11 2.36
N ARG A 33 6.00 11.39 2.66
CA ARG A 33 7.00 12.27 3.29
C ARG A 33 7.32 11.85 4.71
N MET A 34 6.32 11.42 5.49
CA MET A 34 6.55 10.84 6.82
C MET A 34 7.46 9.62 6.74
N MET A 35 7.22 8.71 5.80
CA MET A 35 8.05 7.53 5.60
C MET A 35 9.49 7.88 5.21
N ALA A 36 9.68 8.86 4.32
CA ALA A 36 11.02 9.35 3.98
C ALA A 36 11.75 9.93 5.21
N TYR A 37 11.06 10.68 6.08
CA TYR A 37 11.61 11.15 7.35
C TYR A 37 12.01 10.00 8.27
N ILE A 38 11.13 9.00 8.41
CA ILE A 38 11.34 7.81 9.24
C ILE A 38 12.56 7.05 8.74
N ARG A 39 12.64 6.73 7.44
CA ARG A 39 13.78 5.99 6.87
C ARG A 39 15.11 6.74 7.01
N ALA A 40 15.10 8.06 6.87
CA ALA A 40 16.31 8.85 7.01
C ALA A 40 16.85 8.92 8.45
N ARG A 41 15.99 8.74 9.47
CA ARG A 41 16.34 9.01 10.89
C ARG A 41 16.19 7.83 11.84
N CYS A 42 15.46 6.78 11.45
CA CYS A 42 15.27 5.57 12.24
C CYS A 42 16.19 4.47 11.68
N PRO A 43 17.23 4.04 12.42
CA PRO A 43 18.15 3.00 11.96
C PRO A 43 17.45 1.67 11.62
N TRP A 44 16.39 1.34 12.36
CA TRP A 44 15.58 0.14 12.08
C TRP A 44 14.88 0.27 10.73
N ALA A 45 14.21 1.40 10.48
CA ALA A 45 13.55 1.62 9.21
C ALA A 45 14.57 1.61 8.06
N ALA A 46 15.68 2.33 8.21
CA ALA A 46 16.76 2.40 7.22
C ALA A 46 17.31 1.02 6.81
N ALA A 47 17.39 0.07 7.76
CA ALA A 47 17.95 -1.26 7.53
C ALA A 47 17.06 -2.17 6.65
N HIS A 48 15.78 -1.85 6.49
CA HIS A 48 14.88 -2.66 5.69
C HIS A 48 15.08 -2.50 4.18
N THR A 49 14.87 -3.61 3.47
CA THR A 49 14.77 -3.74 2.02
C THR A 49 13.41 -4.32 1.64
N HIS A 50 13.07 -4.36 0.35
CA HIS A 50 11.85 -5.03 -0.12
C HIS A 50 11.74 -6.48 0.36
N ARG A 51 12.85 -7.22 0.39
CA ARG A 51 12.85 -8.64 0.79
C ARG A 51 12.62 -8.80 2.28
N THR A 52 13.23 -7.95 3.11
CA THR A 52 13.07 -8.03 4.57
C THR A 52 11.71 -7.54 5.06
N LEU A 53 10.98 -6.77 4.24
CA LEU A 53 9.62 -6.31 4.54
C LEU A 53 8.53 -7.32 4.16
N ALA A 54 8.84 -8.29 3.30
CA ALA A 54 7.87 -9.29 2.85
C ALA A 54 7.17 -10.04 4.00
N PRO A 55 7.85 -10.43 5.11
CA PRO A 55 7.18 -11.03 6.25
C PRO A 55 6.17 -10.10 6.92
N TYR A 56 6.50 -8.82 7.09
CA TYR A 56 5.59 -7.83 7.68
C TYR A 56 4.37 -7.63 6.78
N LEU A 57 4.56 -7.45 5.47
CA LEU A 57 3.43 -7.35 4.53
C LEU A 57 2.48 -8.56 4.60
N LEU A 58 3.03 -9.77 4.77
CA LEU A 58 2.23 -10.99 4.91
C LEU A 58 1.55 -11.08 6.29
N GLU A 59 2.18 -10.59 7.36
CA GLU A 59 1.59 -10.47 8.70
C GLU A 59 0.40 -9.51 8.66
N GLU A 60 0.58 -8.26 8.21
CA GLU A 60 -0.52 -7.28 8.13
C GLU A 60 -1.67 -7.77 7.22
N SER A 61 -1.35 -8.49 6.13
CA SER A 61 -2.37 -9.07 5.26
C SER A 61 -3.17 -10.19 5.95
N ALA A 62 -2.50 -10.96 6.82
CA ALA A 62 -3.16 -12.01 7.60
C ALA A 62 -3.99 -11.42 8.75
N GLU A 63 -3.53 -10.35 9.40
CA GLU A 63 -4.27 -9.62 10.43
C GLU A 63 -5.51 -8.93 9.84
N LEU A 64 -5.38 -8.28 8.68
CA LEU A 64 -6.52 -7.77 7.92
C LEU A 64 -7.54 -8.86 7.61
N MET A 65 -7.09 -10.03 7.14
CA MET A 65 -7.99 -11.16 6.87
C MET A 65 -8.68 -11.63 8.16
N ALA A 66 -7.98 -11.66 9.30
CA ALA A 66 -8.54 -12.03 10.58
C ALA A 66 -9.62 -11.03 11.05
N ALA A 67 -9.35 -9.71 10.92
CA ALA A 67 -10.32 -8.66 11.24
C ALA A 67 -11.59 -8.76 10.38
N ILE A 68 -11.44 -9.01 9.07
CA ILE A 68 -12.58 -9.22 8.16
C ILE A 68 -13.41 -10.44 8.58
N LEU A 69 -12.75 -11.57 8.89
CA LEU A 69 -13.46 -12.78 9.32
C LEU A 69 -14.21 -12.58 10.64
N GLU A 70 -13.66 -11.78 11.55
CA GLU A 70 -14.34 -11.46 12.80
C GLU A 70 -15.54 -10.55 12.56
N ASP A 71 -15.40 -9.50 11.76
CA ASP A 71 -16.51 -8.63 11.37
C ASP A 71 -17.67 -9.43 10.73
N GLU A 72 -17.36 -10.36 9.83
CA GLU A 72 -18.35 -11.26 9.22
C GLU A 72 -19.05 -12.17 10.25
N ARG A 73 -18.34 -12.66 11.27
CA ARG A 73 -18.89 -13.56 12.30
C ARG A 73 -19.82 -12.82 13.25
N VAL A 74 -19.41 -11.65 13.71
CA VAL A 74 -20.19 -10.86 14.67
C VAL A 74 -21.32 -10.11 13.95
N GLY A 75 -21.12 -9.74 12.68
CA GLY A 75 -22.08 -9.04 11.85
C GLY A 75 -22.58 -7.76 12.51
N SER A 76 -23.88 -7.48 12.41
CA SER A 76 -24.46 -6.27 13.02
C SER A 76 -24.33 -6.19 14.55
N ALA A 77 -23.95 -7.28 15.23
CA ALA A 77 -23.69 -7.25 16.68
C ALA A 77 -22.31 -6.68 17.04
N GLY A 78 -21.39 -6.54 16.07
CA GLY A 78 -20.03 -6.03 16.29
C GLY A 78 -19.95 -4.52 16.46
N GLY A 79 -21.02 -3.81 16.08
CA GLY A 79 -21.06 -2.36 16.13
C GLY A 79 -19.93 -1.74 15.28
N SER A 80 -19.35 -0.64 15.74
CA SER A 80 -18.20 -0.02 15.07
C SER A 80 -16.88 -0.72 15.37
N ALA A 81 -16.78 -1.50 16.45
CA ALA A 81 -15.49 -2.00 16.93
C ALA A 81 -14.79 -2.94 15.93
N THR A 82 -15.54 -3.81 15.25
CA THR A 82 -15.00 -4.70 14.21
C THR A 82 -14.65 -3.94 12.94
N ALA A 83 -15.42 -2.91 12.57
CA ALA A 83 -15.10 -2.02 11.46
C ALA A 83 -13.84 -1.18 11.72
N ASP A 84 -13.69 -0.65 12.95
CA ASP A 84 -12.50 0.10 13.38
C ASP A 84 -11.25 -0.79 13.35
N ALA A 85 -11.38 -2.07 13.72
CA ALA A 85 -10.30 -3.05 13.59
C ALA A 85 -9.91 -3.29 12.13
N VAL A 86 -10.88 -3.49 11.23
CA VAL A 86 -10.60 -3.62 9.78
C VAL A 86 -9.91 -2.37 9.23
N GLU A 87 -10.32 -1.17 9.66
CA GLU A 87 -9.70 0.08 9.25
C GLU A 87 -8.25 0.18 9.72
N ALA A 88 -7.95 -0.23 10.96
CA ALA A 88 -6.59 -0.26 11.50
C ALA A 88 -5.67 -1.15 10.65
N GLU A 89 -6.08 -2.40 10.37
CA GLU A 89 -5.27 -3.33 9.58
C GLU A 89 -5.11 -2.87 8.11
N LEU A 90 -6.12 -2.20 7.54
CA LEU A 90 -5.98 -1.56 6.23
C LEU A 90 -4.90 -0.46 6.25
N ALA A 91 -4.80 0.30 7.34
CA ALA A 91 -3.77 1.31 7.51
C ALA A 91 -2.37 0.68 7.61
N ASP A 92 -2.22 -0.47 8.26
CA ASP A 92 -0.94 -1.19 8.36
C ASP A 92 -0.51 -1.82 7.02
N VAL A 93 -1.45 -2.39 6.26
CA VAL A 93 -1.17 -2.80 4.87
C VAL A 93 -0.77 -1.60 4.01
N LEU A 94 -1.44 -0.45 4.17
CA LEU A 94 -1.09 0.78 3.47
C LEU A 94 0.29 1.29 3.86
N TYR A 95 0.65 1.21 5.15
CA TYR A 95 1.97 1.55 5.66
C TYR A 95 3.05 0.74 4.95
N GLN A 96 2.85 -0.57 4.75
CA GLN A 96 3.77 -1.41 3.98
C GLN A 96 3.89 -0.92 2.52
N VAL A 97 2.77 -0.59 1.86
CA VAL A 97 2.80 -0.03 0.49
C VAL A 97 3.63 1.26 0.41
N VAL A 98 3.43 2.18 1.35
CA VAL A 98 4.18 3.45 1.42
C VAL A 98 5.66 3.19 1.70
N PHE A 99 5.99 2.23 2.56
CA PHE A 99 7.38 1.83 2.85
C PHE A 99 8.08 1.30 1.60
N HIS A 100 7.43 0.42 0.85
CA HIS A 100 7.95 -0.06 -0.44
C HIS A 100 8.07 1.06 -1.47
N ALA A 101 7.18 2.05 -1.47
CA ALA A 101 7.30 3.22 -2.35
C ALA A 101 8.55 4.05 -2.03
N ALA A 102 8.82 4.33 -0.75
CA ALA A 102 10.01 5.07 -0.33
C ALA A 102 11.32 4.35 -0.72
N LEU A 103 11.37 3.02 -0.59
CA LEU A 103 12.51 2.21 -1.07
C LEU A 103 12.75 2.34 -2.58
N LEU A 104 11.67 2.51 -3.36
CA LEU A 104 11.78 2.71 -4.81
C LEU A 104 12.29 4.11 -5.15
N ASP A 105 11.88 5.13 -4.40
CA ASP A 105 12.42 6.49 -4.55
C ASP A 105 13.93 6.51 -4.28
N GLU A 106 14.38 5.87 -3.19
CA GLU A 106 15.80 5.72 -2.87
C GLU A 106 16.57 4.99 -3.99
N ARG A 107 16.04 3.86 -4.48
CA ARG A 107 16.69 3.07 -5.54
C ARG A 107 16.79 3.82 -6.87
N ARG A 108 15.85 4.73 -7.14
CA ARG A 108 15.76 5.50 -8.39
C ARG A 108 16.42 6.86 -8.29
N GLU A 109 16.94 7.24 -7.12
CA GLU A 109 17.41 8.60 -6.84
C GLU A 109 16.32 9.65 -7.14
N ALA A 110 15.06 9.30 -6.88
CA ALA A 110 13.90 10.15 -7.14
C ALA A 110 13.59 11.07 -5.94
N GLU A 111 12.70 12.05 -6.12
CA GLU A 111 12.24 12.86 -5.00
C GLU A 111 11.33 12.05 -4.06
N PRO A 112 11.32 12.34 -2.75
CA PRO A 112 10.45 11.66 -1.80
C PRO A 112 8.99 11.86 -2.20
N GLY A 113 8.28 10.75 -2.44
CA GLY A 113 6.87 10.79 -2.83
C GLY A 113 6.61 10.64 -4.32
N ASP A 114 7.65 10.63 -5.17
CA ASP A 114 7.51 10.43 -6.62
C ASP A 114 6.89 9.06 -6.93
N THR A 115 7.39 8.00 -6.32
CA THR A 115 6.84 6.65 -6.53
C THR A 115 5.43 6.54 -5.97
N TRP A 116 5.14 7.15 -4.81
CA TRP A 116 3.80 7.17 -4.24
C TRP A 116 2.79 7.84 -5.19
N SER A 117 3.13 9.02 -5.69
CA SER A 117 2.32 9.75 -6.68
C SER A 117 2.13 8.92 -7.96
N SER A 118 3.18 8.25 -8.44
CA SER A 118 3.09 7.36 -9.60
C SER A 118 2.18 6.15 -9.35
N LEU A 119 2.20 5.56 -8.14
CA LEU A 119 1.33 4.45 -7.76
C LEU A 119 -0.14 4.86 -7.77
N GLN A 120 -0.46 6.02 -7.20
CA GLN A 120 -1.81 6.57 -7.19
C GLN A 120 -2.30 6.80 -8.63
N GLN A 121 -1.49 7.43 -9.48
CA GLN A 121 -1.85 7.66 -10.88
C GLN A 121 -2.09 6.34 -11.62
N ARG A 122 -1.19 5.36 -11.47
CA ARG A 122 -1.34 4.02 -12.07
C ARG A 122 -2.61 3.32 -11.60
N LEU A 123 -3.02 3.53 -10.36
CA LEU A 123 -4.26 2.96 -9.82
C LEU A 123 -5.49 3.64 -10.41
N VAL A 124 -5.51 4.97 -10.49
CA VAL A 124 -6.58 5.75 -11.12
C VAL A 124 -6.75 5.39 -12.59
N ASP A 125 -5.65 5.36 -13.35
CA ASP A 125 -5.66 4.97 -14.77
C ASP A 125 -6.22 3.55 -14.95
N LYS A 126 -5.85 2.63 -14.05
CA LYS A 126 -6.37 1.26 -14.03
C LYS A 126 -7.88 1.24 -13.72
N TYR A 127 -8.35 2.02 -12.76
CA TYR A 127 -9.78 2.11 -12.44
C TYR A 127 -10.60 2.61 -13.61
N VAL A 128 -10.17 3.71 -14.25
CA VAL A 128 -10.84 4.27 -15.42
C VAL A 128 -10.89 3.25 -16.55
N ARG A 129 -9.73 2.69 -16.90
CA ARG A 129 -9.61 1.74 -18.02
C ARG A 129 -10.37 0.44 -17.81
N ARG A 130 -10.46 -0.09 -16.58
CA ARG A 130 -11.19 -1.34 -16.28
C ARG A 130 -12.69 -1.13 -16.05
N HIS A 131 -13.13 0.12 -15.91
CA HIS A 131 -14.53 0.47 -15.71
C HIS A 131 -15.02 1.55 -16.68
N PRO A 132 -14.86 1.38 -18.01
CA PRO A 132 -15.33 2.38 -18.97
C PRO A 132 -16.86 2.58 -18.89
N HIS A 133 -17.60 1.56 -18.43
CA HIS A 133 -19.04 1.69 -18.17
C HIS A 133 -19.40 2.63 -17.02
N VAL A 134 -18.47 2.96 -16.11
CA VAL A 134 -18.68 3.95 -15.04
C VAL A 134 -18.31 5.35 -15.54
N PHE A 135 -17.24 5.47 -16.32
CA PHE A 135 -16.63 6.77 -16.65
C PHE A 135 -16.94 7.29 -18.06
N GLU A 136 -17.44 6.44 -18.97
CA GLU A 136 -17.69 6.76 -20.39
C GLU A 136 -19.13 6.45 -20.84
N SER A 137 -19.91 5.71 -20.04
CA SER A 137 -21.30 5.35 -20.36
C SER A 137 -22.30 6.24 -19.61
N SER A 138 -23.36 6.66 -20.28
CA SER A 138 -24.47 7.41 -19.68
C SER A 138 -25.63 6.52 -19.21
N SER A 139 -25.46 5.20 -19.20
CA SER A 139 -26.53 4.26 -18.82
C SER A 139 -26.01 3.03 -18.06
N PRO A 140 -26.83 2.47 -17.14
CA PRO A 140 -26.50 1.24 -16.43
C PRO A 140 -26.18 0.10 -17.40
N VAL A 141 -25.17 -0.70 -17.05
CA VAL A 141 -24.73 -1.84 -17.87
C VAL A 141 -25.06 -3.14 -17.12
N PRO A 142 -25.64 -4.16 -17.81
CA PRO A 142 -25.90 -5.46 -17.19
C PRO A 142 -24.64 -6.11 -16.64
N ILE A 143 -24.73 -6.82 -15.50
CA ILE A 143 -23.57 -7.42 -14.83
C ILE A 143 -22.79 -8.39 -15.72
N ALA A 144 -23.47 -9.17 -16.57
CA ALA A 144 -22.83 -10.08 -17.52
C ALA A 144 -21.96 -9.34 -18.54
N ASP A 145 -22.38 -8.13 -18.96
CA ASP A 145 -21.62 -7.29 -19.87
C ASP A 145 -20.42 -6.64 -19.16
N VAL A 146 -20.58 -6.25 -17.89
CA VAL A 146 -19.46 -5.76 -17.07
C VAL A 146 -18.38 -6.83 -16.91
N GLN A 147 -18.76 -8.06 -16.59
CA GLN A 147 -17.83 -9.18 -16.43
C GLN A 147 -17.08 -9.49 -17.73
N ARG A 148 -17.80 -9.56 -18.86
CA ARG A 148 -17.18 -9.79 -20.17
C ARG A 148 -16.15 -8.70 -20.50
N ARG A 149 -16.55 -7.43 -20.41
CA ARG A 149 -15.67 -6.28 -20.68
C ARG A 149 -14.44 -6.28 -19.78
N TYR A 150 -14.59 -6.65 -18.51
CA TYR A 150 -13.47 -6.74 -17.59
C TYR A 150 -12.43 -7.78 -18.02
N GLN A 151 -12.87 -8.95 -18.51
CA GLN A 151 -11.98 -9.97 -19.04
C GLN A 151 -11.30 -9.52 -20.33
N ASP A 152 -12.03 -8.84 -21.22
CA ASP A 152 -11.50 -8.30 -22.47
C ASP A 152 -10.37 -7.29 -22.21
N VAL A 153 -10.59 -6.35 -21.26
CA VAL A 153 -9.57 -5.37 -20.85
C VAL A 153 -8.35 -6.05 -20.24
N LYS A 154 -8.54 -7.07 -19.37
CA LYS A 154 -7.40 -7.84 -18.82
C LYS A 154 -6.63 -8.61 -19.88
N ALA A 155 -7.31 -9.11 -20.92
CA ALA A 155 -6.66 -9.82 -22.01
C ALA A 155 -5.83 -8.85 -22.87
N ALA A 156 -6.38 -7.67 -23.18
CA ALA A 156 -5.65 -6.60 -23.87
C ALA A 156 -4.42 -6.13 -23.07
N GLU A 157 -4.55 -5.93 -21.76
CA GLU A 157 -3.44 -5.57 -20.85
C GLU A 157 -2.26 -6.55 -20.93
N ARG A 158 -2.55 -7.86 -20.95
CA ARG A 158 -1.53 -8.91 -21.09
C ARG A 158 -0.89 -8.90 -22.48
N ALA A 159 -1.68 -8.66 -23.53
CA ALA A 159 -1.20 -8.65 -24.91
C ALA A 159 -0.34 -7.41 -25.23
N GLU A 160 -0.70 -6.25 -24.68
CA GLU A 160 0.06 -5.00 -24.80
C GLU A 160 1.35 -5.00 -23.97
N GLY A 161 1.56 -6.03 -23.14
CA GLY A 161 2.73 -6.16 -22.29
C GLY A 161 2.93 -4.93 -21.42
N SER A 162 1.85 -4.40 -20.84
CA SER A 162 1.88 -3.05 -20.25
C SER A 162 2.83 -2.96 -19.05
N ALA A 163 4.07 -2.57 -19.36
CA ALA A 163 5.01 -1.75 -18.61
C ALA A 163 5.78 -2.32 -17.40
N ALA A 164 5.91 -3.64 -17.25
CA ALA A 164 6.95 -4.25 -16.41
C ALA A 164 7.29 -5.65 -16.94
N ARG A 165 8.57 -6.07 -16.84
CA ARG A 165 8.95 -7.46 -17.10
C ARG A 165 8.25 -8.34 -16.07
N GLU A 166 7.22 -9.08 -16.49
CA GLU A 166 6.57 -10.05 -15.61
C GLU A 166 7.59 -11.10 -15.16
N PRO A 167 7.58 -11.51 -13.88
CA PRO A 167 8.39 -12.62 -13.41
C PRO A 167 8.10 -13.91 -14.20
N SER A 168 9.08 -14.80 -14.29
CA SER A 168 8.86 -16.12 -14.88
C SER A 168 7.92 -16.94 -14.00
N ALA A 169 7.28 -17.97 -14.58
CA ALA A 169 6.46 -18.92 -13.82
C ALA A 169 7.25 -19.58 -12.67
N GLU A 170 8.55 -19.83 -12.86
CA GLU A 170 9.46 -20.35 -11.84
C GLU A 170 9.61 -19.38 -10.65
N VAL A 171 9.84 -18.09 -10.93
CA VAL A 171 9.94 -17.06 -9.86
C VAL A 171 8.60 -16.90 -9.14
N HIS A 172 7.47 -17.03 -9.84
CA HIS A 172 6.15 -17.03 -9.20
C HIS A 172 5.97 -18.22 -8.25
N ALA A 173 6.41 -19.42 -8.64
CA ALA A 173 6.35 -20.60 -7.78
C ALA A 173 7.25 -20.43 -6.54
N GLU A 174 8.50 -19.98 -6.72
CA GLU A 174 9.42 -19.70 -5.61
C GLU A 174 8.83 -18.70 -4.62
N ALA A 175 8.25 -17.60 -5.12
CA ALA A 175 7.63 -16.59 -4.27
C ALA A 175 6.41 -17.13 -3.51
N ALA A 176 5.61 -18.01 -4.11
CA ALA A 176 4.48 -18.64 -3.47
C ALA A 176 4.91 -19.60 -2.36
N ASP A 177 5.92 -20.43 -2.62
CA ASP A 177 6.46 -21.37 -1.63
C ASP A 177 7.05 -20.64 -0.41
N GLU A 178 7.79 -19.55 -0.65
CA GLU A 178 8.32 -18.72 0.42
C GLU A 178 7.21 -18.02 1.23
N ALA A 179 6.18 -17.50 0.57
CA ALA A 179 5.04 -16.88 1.26
C ALA A 179 4.29 -17.91 2.12
N LEU A 180 4.10 -19.14 1.64
CA LEU A 180 3.46 -20.21 2.41
C LEU A 180 4.26 -20.56 3.67
N ARG A 181 5.59 -20.60 3.57
CA ARG A 181 6.47 -20.83 4.71
C ARG A 181 6.30 -19.73 5.75
N ILE A 182 6.38 -18.46 5.33
CA ILE A 182 6.23 -17.30 6.22
C ILE A 182 4.84 -17.30 6.88
N LEU A 183 3.77 -17.54 6.13
CA LEU A 183 2.41 -17.60 6.67
C LEU A 183 2.23 -18.75 7.68
N SER A 184 2.94 -19.87 7.49
CA SER A 184 2.96 -20.95 8.49
C SER A 184 3.60 -20.48 9.79
N ASP A 185 4.73 -19.79 9.72
CA ASP A 185 5.43 -19.23 10.89
C ASP A 185 4.57 -18.18 11.62
N ILE A 186 3.91 -17.29 10.87
CA ILE A 186 2.98 -16.28 11.39
C ILE A 186 1.82 -16.94 12.13
N ARG A 187 1.18 -17.94 11.52
CA ARG A 187 0.06 -18.68 12.13
C ARG A 187 0.47 -19.29 13.48
N GLU A 188 1.65 -19.89 13.56
CA GLU A 188 2.16 -20.48 14.80
C GLU A 188 2.38 -19.41 15.88
N THR A 189 2.93 -18.27 15.49
CA THR A 189 3.17 -17.12 16.36
C THR A 189 1.87 -16.53 16.88
N MET A 190 0.91 -16.21 16.00
CA MET A 190 -0.41 -15.69 16.37
C MET A 190 -1.19 -16.64 17.28
N ALA A 191 -1.16 -17.95 16.97
CA ALA A 191 -1.78 -18.95 17.83
C ALA A 191 -1.16 -18.98 19.25
N SER A 192 0.12 -18.61 19.39
CA SER A 192 0.79 -18.53 20.69
C SER A 192 0.44 -17.25 21.46
N ARG A 193 0.28 -16.11 20.78
CA ARG A 193 -0.20 -14.84 21.35
C ARG A 193 -1.59 -15.03 21.98
N ASN A 194 -2.53 -15.61 21.25
CA ASN A 194 -3.91 -15.85 21.71
C ASN A 194 -4.04 -16.87 22.87
N ARG A 195 -2.97 -17.57 23.26
CA ARG A 195 -2.97 -18.49 24.42
C ARG A 195 -2.42 -17.84 25.69
N GLN A 196 -1.81 -16.65 25.57
CA GLN A 196 -1.20 -15.92 26.68
C GLN A 196 -2.09 -14.82 27.23
N ASP A 197 -3.17 -14.48 26.51
CA ASP A 197 -4.28 -13.61 26.94
C ASP A 197 -5.46 -14.43 27.50
#